data_AF-A0A8H3W5I3-F1
#
_entry.id   AF-A0A8H3W5I3-F1
#
_cell.length_a   1.000
_cell.length_b   1.000
_cell.length_c   1.000
_cell.angle_alpha   90.00
_cell.angle_beta   90.00
_cell.angle_gamma   90.00
#
_symmetry.space_group_name_H-M   'P 1'
#
loop_
_entity.id
_entity.type
_entity.pdbx_description
1 polymer ?
#
loop_
_entity_poly.entity_id
_entity_poly.type
_entity_poly.pdbx_seq_one_letter_code
_entity_poly.pdbx_strand_id
1 'polypeptide(L)'
;MAQQQTFEVQPMRVDPQRLFYESVVLEYALQQACRRGRQVFNEVQAVENDPLATDVQIFHCFVEKLAQVCDNERGGKMVTAFSVLKGPDGPEFVFGSNERNEDELTEVQEFAESLLTMVGSNPAGLATKPLAKQVLWKILHFNLPRVQEYLGKLVRYLDECIADCVRRGTPAALETLMPELETLKQKAAFPRDIVSGNAQAKFFSDCEKLLRGISVIKGTTIDQAITNYARDGHMAGSDSWRELRHFLGRFLSFRQASNAIVGAKDRFPTLFQDFTVTKISSSQPAPKPIARSRSVTAKSIIRNMITDDDDDREYFLEHATAMQMFNLDDEIQRQISKRTFRPRVHAEILVHEYLLEKGLQHSSQFWNGWKYIGSSKPTCRLCSYYFGAHPDRMTVRKSHLNLYPNWRLPGLPEALGPENPDLKALHLLQQITERVQDDAKRTLEERRPVGRNHDSNTHSTLPSALYAYGVTDSMSMSELAAALPRSVVGPGAVQGNLPMGDGDDDGFSLIGETDMDTPGENNDGVSVTA
;
A
#
# COMPACT_ATOMS: atom_id res chain seq x y z
N MET A 1 1.20 -1.45 43.06
CA MET A 1 2.20 -0.36 42.99
C MET A 1 3.12 -0.66 41.83
N ALA A 2 2.89 -0.04 40.67
CA ALA A 2 3.70 -0.25 39.47
C ALA A 2 4.92 0.67 39.54
N GLN A 3 6.12 0.09 39.45
CA GLN A 3 7.38 0.83 39.36
C GLN A 3 7.36 1.69 38.10
N GLN A 4 7.42 3.02 38.27
CA GLN A 4 7.71 3.95 37.18
C GLN A 4 9.14 3.66 36.71
N GLN A 5 9.29 3.19 35.47
CA GLN A 5 10.58 3.17 34.79
C GLN A 5 11.06 4.62 34.64
N THR A 6 12.17 4.92 35.31
CA THR A 6 12.90 6.18 35.16
C THR A 6 13.64 6.16 33.83
N PHE A 7 13.17 6.96 32.87
CA PHE A 7 13.86 7.19 31.60
C PHE A 7 14.96 8.24 31.82
N GLU A 8 16.20 7.80 32.01
CA GLU A 8 17.35 8.71 31.99
C GLU A 8 17.70 9.06 30.54
N VAL A 9 17.45 10.31 30.15
CA VAL A 9 17.90 10.87 28.87
C VAL A 9 19.24 11.57 29.12
N GLN A 10 20.32 11.09 28.50
CA GLN A 10 21.61 11.77 28.58
C GLN A 10 21.52 13.17 27.95
N PRO A 11 22.21 14.19 28.50
CA PRO A 11 22.19 15.53 27.93
C PRO A 11 22.85 15.52 26.55
N MET A 12 22.04 15.69 25.50
CA MET A 12 22.53 15.75 24.12
C MET A 12 23.23 17.08 23.85
N ARG A 13 24.43 17.02 23.26
CA ARG A 13 25.27 18.17 22.87
C ARG A 13 24.66 19.03 21.75
N VAL A 14 23.69 18.46 21.03
CA VAL A 14 22.95 19.04 19.89
C VAL A 14 21.47 18.90 20.18
N ASP A 15 20.69 19.92 19.83
CA ASP A 15 19.22 19.88 19.89
C ASP A 15 18.68 18.58 19.25
N PRO A 16 17.90 17.74 19.98
CA PRO A 16 17.40 16.46 19.49
C PRO A 16 16.60 16.59 18.18
N GLN A 17 15.82 17.66 18.02
CA GLN A 17 15.08 17.89 16.79
C GLN A 17 16.01 18.15 15.61
N ARG A 18 17.00 19.03 15.81
CA ARG A 18 18.02 19.30 14.79
C ARG A 18 18.76 18.02 14.40
N LEU A 19 19.17 17.20 15.36
CA LEU A 19 19.87 15.95 15.08
C LEU A 19 19.00 15.00 14.23
N PHE A 20 17.73 14.83 14.60
CA PHE A 20 16.77 14.04 13.83
C PHE A 20 16.69 14.51 12.37
N TYR A 21 16.44 15.80 12.14
CA TYR A 21 16.28 16.31 10.78
C TYR A 21 17.58 16.30 9.98
N GLU A 22 18.74 16.50 10.62
CA GLU A 22 20.05 16.36 9.96
C GLU A 22 20.25 14.92 9.48
N SER A 23 19.95 13.91 10.32
CA SER A 23 20.01 12.50 9.94
C SER A 23 19.03 12.16 8.81
N VAL A 24 17.79 12.64 8.86
CA VAL A 24 16.79 12.44 7.79
C VAL A 24 17.23 13.08 6.48
N VAL A 25 17.79 14.28 6.51
CA VAL A 25 18.27 14.97 5.31
C VAL A 25 19.46 14.24 4.71
N LEU A 26 20.40 13.76 5.53
CA LEU A 26 21.55 12.99 5.06
C LEU A 26 21.10 11.70 4.38
N GLU A 27 20.28 10.87 5.03
CA GLU A 27 19.79 9.61 4.45
C GLU A 27 18.94 9.86 3.19
N TYR A 28 18.09 10.88 3.20
CA TYR A 28 17.33 11.25 2.00
C TYR A 28 18.27 11.65 0.84
N ALA A 29 19.29 12.45 1.13
CA ALA A 29 20.25 12.89 0.13
C ALA A 29 21.10 11.74 -0.41
N LEU A 30 21.54 10.83 0.46
CA LEU A 30 22.23 9.59 0.08
C LEU A 30 21.36 8.74 -0.85
N GLN A 31 20.07 8.58 -0.54
CA GLN A 31 19.17 7.87 -1.44
C GLN A 31 19.09 8.50 -2.82
N GLN A 32 18.98 9.82 -2.95
CA GLN A 32 18.94 10.45 -4.29
C GLN A 32 20.29 10.33 -5.00
N ALA A 33 21.39 10.54 -4.28
CA ALA A 33 22.75 10.50 -4.82
C ALA A 33 23.11 9.09 -5.33
N CYS A 34 22.82 8.05 -4.54
CA CYS A 34 23.03 6.65 -4.93
C CYS A 34 22.08 6.21 -6.05
N ARG A 35 20.85 6.73 -6.09
CA ARG A 35 19.90 6.42 -7.17
C ARG A 35 20.42 6.91 -8.52
N ARG A 36 21.00 8.11 -8.65
CA ARG A 36 21.35 8.72 -9.97
C ARG A 36 20.22 8.59 -11.02
N GLY A 37 18.96 8.64 -10.58
CA GLY A 37 17.79 8.39 -11.45
C GLY A 37 17.51 6.90 -11.78
N ARG A 38 18.30 5.96 -11.25
CA ARG A 38 18.01 4.52 -11.28
C ARG A 38 16.93 4.19 -10.25
N GLN A 39 16.04 3.30 -10.67
CA GLN A 39 14.90 2.82 -9.90
C GLN A 39 15.34 1.84 -8.81
N VAL A 40 14.64 1.86 -7.67
CA VAL A 40 14.89 1.00 -6.51
C VAL A 40 13.64 0.20 -6.23
N PHE A 41 13.83 -1.11 -6.05
CA PHE A 41 12.74 -2.00 -5.77
C PHE A 41 13.11 -2.96 -4.63
N ASN A 42 12.65 -2.63 -3.43
CA ASN A 42 12.45 -3.64 -2.41
C ASN A 42 11.07 -4.26 -2.63
N GLU A 43 11.07 -5.33 -3.43
CA GLU A 43 9.91 -6.19 -3.64
C GLU A 43 9.50 -6.75 -2.27
N VAL A 44 8.31 -6.38 -1.79
CA VAL A 44 7.66 -7.24 -0.79
C VAL A 44 7.04 -8.34 -1.63
N GLN A 45 7.47 -9.58 -1.38
CA GLN A 45 6.84 -10.76 -1.95
C GLN A 45 5.32 -10.60 -1.82
N ALA A 46 4.58 -10.92 -2.89
CA ALA A 46 3.13 -11.00 -2.80
C ALA A 46 2.81 -11.80 -1.54
N VAL A 47 2.05 -11.21 -0.62
CA VAL A 47 1.56 -11.96 0.54
C VAL A 47 0.90 -13.19 -0.05
N GLU A 48 1.43 -14.37 0.26
CA GLU A 48 0.82 -15.62 -0.14
C GLU A 48 -0.65 -15.50 0.21
N ASN A 49 -1.50 -15.56 -0.83
CA ASN A 49 -2.94 -15.48 -0.65
C ASN A 49 -3.30 -16.67 0.22
N ASP A 50 -3.50 -16.42 1.51
CA ASP A 50 -4.01 -17.42 2.43
C ASP A 50 -5.41 -17.81 1.91
N PRO A 51 -5.62 -19.07 1.54
CA PRO A 51 -6.94 -19.52 1.10
C PRO A 51 -7.99 -19.38 2.21
N LEU A 52 -7.59 -19.21 3.47
CA LEU A 52 -8.44 -18.92 4.63
C LEU A 52 -8.13 -17.54 5.19
N ALA A 53 -8.51 -16.49 4.48
CA ALA A 53 -8.37 -15.14 4.99
C ALA A 53 -9.07 -15.00 6.35
N THR A 54 -8.32 -14.69 7.41
CA THR A 54 -8.91 -14.52 8.74
C THR A 54 -9.81 -13.29 8.77
N ASP A 55 -10.78 -13.26 9.69
CA ASP A 55 -11.67 -12.09 9.85
C ASP A 55 -10.90 -10.79 10.05
N VAL A 56 -9.76 -10.86 10.75
CA VAL A 56 -8.83 -9.75 10.94
C VAL A 56 -8.25 -9.26 9.61
N GLN A 57 -7.85 -10.16 8.71
CA GLN A 57 -7.31 -9.78 7.40
C GLN A 57 -8.38 -9.15 6.49
N ILE A 58 -9.62 -9.67 6.52
CA ILE A 58 -10.76 -9.09 5.80
C ILE A 58 -11.05 -7.68 6.33
N PHE A 59 -11.06 -7.52 7.65
CA PHE A 59 -11.23 -6.22 8.29
C PHE A 59 -10.11 -5.24 7.96
N HIS A 60 -8.83 -5.65 8.04
CA HIS A 60 -7.72 -4.79 7.63
C HIS A 60 -7.86 -4.36 6.16
N CYS A 61 -8.22 -5.28 5.27
CA CYS A 61 -8.47 -4.97 3.86
C CYS A 61 -9.59 -3.92 3.72
N PHE A 62 -10.71 -4.11 4.43
CA PHE A 62 -11.81 -3.15 4.44
C PHE A 62 -11.37 -1.75 4.89
N VAL A 63 -10.69 -1.63 6.03
CA VAL A 63 -10.23 -0.32 6.55
C VAL A 63 -9.24 0.34 5.58
N GLU A 64 -8.31 -0.42 5.02
CA GLU A 64 -7.38 0.07 3.99
C GLU A 64 -8.11 0.53 2.72
N LYS A 65 -9.16 -0.18 2.31
CA LYS A 65 -9.95 0.16 1.12
C LYS A 65 -10.84 1.37 1.34
N LEU A 66 -11.42 1.51 2.53
CA LEU A 66 -12.14 2.72 2.92
C LEU A 66 -11.20 3.93 2.91
N ALA A 67 -10.04 3.81 3.56
CA ALA A 67 -9.01 4.85 3.53
C ALA A 67 -8.54 5.16 2.09
N GLN A 68 -8.40 4.14 1.24
CA GLN A 68 -8.02 4.30 -0.17
C GLN A 68 -9.03 5.15 -0.95
N VAL A 69 -10.33 4.91 -0.78
CA VAL A 69 -11.36 5.62 -1.56
C VAL A 69 -11.62 7.03 -1.03
N CYS A 70 -11.19 7.34 0.19
CA CYS A 70 -11.21 8.68 0.77
C CYS A 70 -10.00 9.56 0.36
N ASP A 71 -8.95 8.96 -0.23
CA ASP A 71 -7.77 9.66 -0.77
C ASP A 71 -8.03 10.05 -2.24
N ASN A 72 -8.79 11.15 -2.44
CA ASN A 72 -9.33 11.54 -3.75
C ASN A 72 -8.38 12.30 -4.69
N GLU A 73 -7.15 12.57 -4.26
CA GLU A 73 -6.11 13.16 -5.11
C GLU A 73 -4.91 12.22 -5.29
N ARG A 74 -4.14 12.39 -6.36
CA ARG A 74 -2.87 11.68 -6.49
C ARG A 74 -1.78 12.42 -5.71
N GLY A 75 -0.95 11.65 -5.02
CA GLY A 75 0.23 12.16 -4.34
C GLY A 75 0.21 11.78 -2.87
N GLY A 76 1.04 12.43 -2.06
CA GLY A 76 1.13 12.17 -0.62
C GLY A 76 0.30 13.10 0.25
N LYS A 77 -0.34 14.13 -0.33
CA LYS A 77 -1.02 15.19 0.43
C LYS A 77 -2.36 14.75 1.03
N MET A 78 -3.12 13.95 0.29
CA MET A 78 -4.46 13.51 0.69
C MET A 78 -4.49 12.11 1.27
N VAL A 79 -3.34 11.57 1.68
CA VAL A 79 -3.28 10.27 2.37
C VAL A 79 -4.19 10.32 3.58
N THR A 80 -5.12 9.37 3.63
CA THR A 80 -6.11 9.23 4.70
C THR A 80 -5.83 7.96 5.47
N ALA A 81 -6.06 7.99 6.78
CA ALA A 81 -5.98 6.84 7.67
C ALA A 81 -7.26 6.73 8.50
N PHE A 82 -7.66 5.50 8.81
CA PHE A 82 -8.84 5.17 9.60
C PHE A 82 -8.48 4.22 10.74
N SER A 83 -9.17 4.37 11.86
CA SER A 83 -9.34 3.34 12.89
C SER A 83 -10.83 3.13 13.15
N VAL A 84 -11.19 1.93 13.62
CA VAL A 84 -12.60 1.59 13.93
C VAL A 84 -12.70 1.20 15.40
N LEU A 85 -13.45 1.99 16.14
CA LEU A 85 -13.68 1.85 17.57
C LEU A 85 -15.00 1.16 17.85
N LYS A 86 -15.11 0.61 19.05
CA LYS A 86 -16.37 0.19 19.62
C LYS A 86 -17.06 1.42 20.20
N GLY A 87 -18.07 1.93 19.52
CA GLY A 87 -18.94 3.00 20.02
C GLY A 87 -20.07 2.47 20.92
N PRO A 88 -20.88 3.39 21.48
CA PRO A 88 -22.00 3.05 22.36
C PRO A 88 -23.14 2.33 21.63
N ASP A 89 -23.52 2.83 20.45
CA ASP A 89 -24.66 2.33 19.66
C ASP A 89 -24.21 1.48 18.47
N GLY A 90 -23.03 1.78 17.92
CA GLY A 90 -22.44 1.11 16.77
C GLY A 90 -20.93 1.37 16.68
N PRO A 91 -20.27 0.96 15.59
CA PRO A 91 -18.86 1.25 15.39
C PRO A 91 -18.62 2.75 15.16
N GLU A 92 -17.53 3.27 15.71
CA GLU A 92 -17.08 4.64 15.42
C GLU A 92 -15.87 4.61 14.50
N PHE A 93 -16.00 5.24 13.33
CA PHE A 93 -14.93 5.38 12.35
C PHE A 93 -14.18 6.69 12.58
N VAL A 94 -12.97 6.60 13.12
CA VAL A 94 -12.13 7.79 13.32
C VAL A 94 -11.14 7.91 12.18
N PHE A 95 -11.08 9.07 11.52
CA PHE A 95 -10.16 9.28 10.41
C PHE A 95 -9.41 10.60 10.45
N GLY A 96 -8.23 10.61 9.85
CA GLY A 96 -7.40 11.79 9.64
C GLY A 96 -6.77 11.79 8.25
N SER A 97 -6.36 12.96 7.77
CA SER A 97 -5.66 13.12 6.49
C SER A 97 -4.41 14.00 6.64
N ASN A 98 -3.43 13.81 5.76
CA ASN A 98 -2.14 14.53 5.80
C ASN A 98 -2.28 16.06 5.67
N GLU A 99 -3.01 16.53 4.65
CA GLU A 99 -3.10 17.96 4.32
C GLU A 99 -4.47 18.29 3.71
N ARG A 100 -5.50 18.37 4.56
CA ARG A 100 -6.84 18.87 4.19
C ARG A 100 -7.26 20.03 5.09
N ASN A 101 -8.00 20.97 4.53
CA ASN A 101 -8.72 21.97 5.31
C ASN A 101 -10.03 21.36 5.89
N GLU A 102 -10.73 22.11 6.75
CA GLU A 102 -11.93 21.62 7.42
C GLU A 102 -13.09 21.32 6.47
N ASP A 103 -13.26 22.08 5.39
CA ASP A 103 -14.30 21.84 4.39
C ASP A 103 -14.00 20.55 3.63
N GLU A 104 -12.76 20.37 3.18
CA GLU A 104 -12.29 19.14 2.51
C GLU A 104 -12.40 17.91 3.42
N LEU A 105 -12.16 18.05 4.73
CA LEU A 105 -12.37 16.96 5.69
C LEU A 105 -13.86 16.64 5.86
N THR A 106 -14.72 17.65 5.84
CA THR A 106 -16.18 17.47 5.89
C THR A 106 -16.68 16.74 4.64
N GLU A 107 -16.19 17.10 3.46
CA GLU A 107 -16.52 16.39 2.21
C GLU A 107 -16.13 14.90 2.26
N VAL A 108 -14.96 14.58 2.84
CA VAL A 108 -14.52 13.19 3.04
C VAL A 108 -15.41 12.46 4.05
N GLN A 109 -15.78 13.12 5.13
CA GLN A 109 -16.67 12.58 6.15
C GLN A 109 -18.03 12.24 5.53
N GLU A 110 -18.67 13.20 4.87
CA GLU A 110 -19.97 13.02 4.21
C GLU A 110 -19.91 11.92 3.14
N PHE A 111 -18.81 11.86 2.38
CA PHE A 111 -18.59 10.79 1.42
C PHE A 111 -18.54 9.41 2.10
N ALA A 112 -17.74 9.26 3.16
CA ALA A 112 -17.59 8.01 3.89
C ALA A 112 -18.92 7.57 4.53
N GLU A 113 -19.60 8.49 5.22
CA GLU A 113 -20.93 8.24 5.82
C GLU A 113 -21.95 7.82 4.77
N SER A 114 -22.02 8.54 3.65
CA SER A 114 -22.93 8.23 2.56
C SER A 114 -22.61 6.89 1.90
N LEU A 115 -21.33 6.54 1.77
CA LEU A 115 -20.88 5.25 1.20
C LEU A 115 -21.24 4.09 2.13
N LEU A 116 -20.93 4.18 3.42
CA LEU A 116 -21.23 3.17 4.42
C LEU A 116 -22.76 2.99 4.58
N THR A 117 -23.52 4.09 4.63
CA THR A 117 -24.99 4.06 4.70
C THR A 117 -25.59 3.36 3.48
N MET A 118 -25.13 3.68 2.27
CA MET A 118 -25.60 3.04 1.04
C MET A 118 -25.40 1.52 1.06
N VAL A 119 -24.25 1.07 1.56
CA VAL A 119 -23.90 -0.36 1.63
C VAL A 119 -24.69 -1.06 2.73
N GLY A 120 -24.82 -0.45 3.91
CA GLY A 120 -25.50 -1.01 5.07
C GLY A 120 -27.01 -1.09 4.90
N SER A 121 -27.64 0.02 4.50
CA SER A 121 -29.10 0.09 4.34
C SER A 121 -29.58 -0.67 3.11
N ASN A 122 -28.79 -0.68 2.02
CA ASN A 122 -29.13 -1.28 0.72
C ASN A 122 -30.64 -1.16 0.40
N PRO A 123 -31.19 0.07 0.31
CA PRO A 123 -32.63 0.30 0.37
C PRO A 123 -33.38 -0.35 -0.80
N ALA A 124 -32.70 -0.54 -1.93
CA ALA A 124 -33.25 -1.19 -3.11
C ALA A 124 -33.15 -2.73 -3.07
N GLY A 125 -32.68 -3.32 -1.96
CA GLY A 125 -32.55 -4.77 -1.80
C GLY A 125 -31.67 -5.42 -2.87
N LEU A 126 -30.65 -4.70 -3.34
CA LEU A 126 -29.84 -5.13 -4.46
C LEU A 126 -29.02 -6.36 -4.09
N ALA A 127 -28.91 -7.30 -5.03
CA ALA A 127 -27.90 -8.34 -4.96
C ALA A 127 -26.48 -7.73 -4.93
N THR A 128 -25.51 -8.50 -4.44
CA THR A 128 -24.13 -8.06 -4.23
C THR A 128 -23.49 -7.41 -5.47
N LYS A 129 -23.70 -7.98 -6.67
CA LYS A 129 -23.14 -7.48 -7.94
C LYS A 129 -23.65 -6.07 -8.31
N PRO A 130 -24.98 -5.84 -8.42
CA PRO A 130 -25.52 -4.48 -8.63
C PRO A 130 -25.11 -3.49 -7.54
N LEU A 131 -25.06 -3.90 -6.26
CA LEU A 131 -24.64 -3.03 -5.17
C LEU A 131 -23.16 -2.62 -5.33
N ALA A 132 -22.26 -3.56 -5.59
CA ALA A 132 -20.84 -3.28 -5.84
C ALA A 132 -20.62 -2.36 -7.05
N LYS A 133 -21.49 -2.43 -8.06
CA LYS A 133 -21.47 -1.48 -9.19
C LYS A 133 -21.84 -0.06 -8.75
N GLN A 134 -22.90 0.12 -7.95
CA GLN A 134 -23.28 1.44 -7.44
C GLN A 134 -22.19 2.03 -6.54
N VAL A 135 -21.64 1.20 -5.64
CA VAL A 135 -20.50 1.55 -4.78
C VAL A 135 -19.30 2.00 -5.62
N LEU A 136 -18.95 1.24 -6.68
CA LEU A 136 -17.88 1.63 -7.59
C LEU A 136 -18.13 3.01 -8.23
N TRP A 137 -19.34 3.26 -8.73
CA TRP A 137 -19.66 4.53 -9.38
C TRP A 137 -19.56 5.71 -8.40
N LYS A 138 -20.03 5.53 -7.16
CA LYS A 138 -19.87 6.52 -6.10
C LYS A 138 -18.39 6.79 -5.78
N ILE A 139 -17.57 5.74 -5.70
CA ILE A 139 -16.12 5.87 -5.51
C ILE A 139 -15.47 6.63 -6.67
N LEU A 140 -15.78 6.25 -7.92
CA LEU A 140 -15.22 6.91 -9.11
C LEU A 140 -15.61 8.39 -9.20
N HIS A 141 -16.83 8.72 -8.79
CA HIS A 141 -17.30 10.11 -8.74
C HIS A 141 -16.47 10.94 -7.76
N PHE A 142 -16.33 10.47 -6.51
CA PHE A 142 -15.57 11.19 -5.49
C PHE A 142 -14.08 11.30 -5.84
N ASN A 143 -13.53 10.30 -6.53
CA ASN A 143 -12.13 10.22 -6.92
C ASN A 143 -11.85 10.77 -8.34
N LEU A 144 -12.76 11.58 -8.90
CA LEU A 144 -12.67 11.99 -10.30
C LEU A 144 -11.32 12.62 -10.70
N PRO A 145 -10.72 13.55 -9.92
CA PRO A 145 -9.41 14.12 -10.24
C PRO A 145 -8.33 13.05 -10.38
N ARG A 146 -8.28 12.12 -9.42
CA ARG A 146 -7.33 11.00 -9.41
C ARG A 146 -7.59 10.00 -10.54
N VAL A 147 -8.86 9.72 -10.86
CA VAL A 147 -9.27 8.85 -11.96
C VAL A 147 -8.82 9.41 -13.30
N GLN A 148 -9.04 10.70 -13.56
CA GLN A 148 -8.64 11.35 -14.81
C GLN A 148 -7.13 11.28 -15.02
N GLU A 149 -6.34 11.48 -13.96
CA GLU A 149 -4.89 11.37 -14.05
C GLU A 149 -4.46 9.92 -14.35
N TYR A 150 -5.05 8.92 -13.70
CA TYR A 150 -4.76 7.51 -13.98
C TYR A 150 -5.09 7.13 -15.42
N LEU A 151 -6.24 7.55 -15.95
CA LEU A 151 -6.60 7.34 -17.35
C LEU A 151 -5.63 8.05 -18.30
N GLY A 152 -5.18 9.25 -17.97
CA GLY A 152 -4.15 9.98 -18.75
C GLY A 152 -2.82 9.22 -18.81
N LYS A 153 -2.36 8.73 -17.66
CA LYS A 153 -1.12 7.93 -17.58
C LYS A 153 -1.26 6.60 -18.30
N LEU A 154 -2.40 5.91 -18.17
CA LEU A 154 -2.66 4.65 -18.87
C LEU A 154 -2.53 4.81 -20.38
N VAL A 155 -3.22 5.79 -20.98
CA VAL A 155 -3.14 6.04 -22.43
C VAL A 155 -1.70 6.31 -22.86
N ARG A 156 -0.99 7.19 -22.14
CA ARG A 156 0.42 7.51 -22.44
C ARG A 156 1.32 6.28 -22.39
N TYR A 157 1.23 5.46 -21.34
CA TYR A 157 2.10 4.30 -21.20
C TYR A 157 1.72 3.17 -22.15
N LEU A 158 0.45 3.08 -22.57
CA LEU A 158 0.04 2.20 -23.66
C LEU A 158 0.72 2.63 -24.98
N ASP A 159 0.73 3.92 -25.31
CA ASP A 159 1.44 4.45 -26.48
C ASP A 159 2.93 4.11 -26.45
N GLU A 160 3.58 4.34 -25.30
CA GLU A 160 5.01 4.03 -25.13
C GLU A 160 5.30 2.53 -25.24
N CYS A 161 4.45 1.65 -24.68
CA CYS A 161 4.60 0.20 -24.81
C CYS A 161 4.36 -0.29 -26.24
N ILE A 162 3.40 0.29 -26.96
CA ILE A 162 3.17 -0.01 -28.38
C ILE A 162 4.39 0.40 -29.22
N ALA A 163 4.95 1.59 -28.99
CA ALA A 163 6.17 2.03 -29.64
C ALA A 163 7.36 1.11 -29.33
N ASP A 164 7.47 0.63 -28.09
CA ASP A 164 8.50 -0.33 -27.69
C ASP A 164 8.32 -1.70 -28.37
N CYS A 165 7.07 -2.19 -28.53
CA CYS A 165 6.76 -3.38 -29.32
C CYS A 165 7.24 -3.23 -30.77
N VAL A 166 6.90 -2.12 -31.42
CA VAL A 166 7.32 -1.83 -32.80
C VAL A 166 8.83 -1.79 -32.93
N ARG A 167 9.51 -1.11 -31.99
CA ARG A 167 10.98 -1.01 -31.95
C ARG A 167 11.66 -2.38 -31.80
N ARG A 168 11.08 -3.30 -31.04
CA ARG A 168 11.61 -4.66 -30.86
C ARG A 168 11.40 -5.54 -32.09
N GLY A 169 10.36 -5.28 -32.88
CA GLY A 169 10.17 -5.85 -34.21
C GLY A 169 10.04 -7.38 -34.27
N THR A 170 9.70 -8.05 -33.16
CA THR A 170 9.52 -9.52 -33.18
C THR A 170 8.16 -9.85 -33.83
N PRO A 171 8.09 -10.84 -34.76
CA PRO A 171 6.84 -11.18 -35.45
C PRO A 171 5.68 -11.45 -34.49
N ALA A 172 5.92 -12.23 -33.43
CA ALA A 172 4.92 -12.53 -32.40
C ALA A 172 4.40 -11.28 -31.65
N ALA A 173 5.26 -10.28 -31.40
CA ALA A 173 4.83 -9.05 -30.75
C ALA A 173 3.99 -8.16 -31.68
N LEU A 174 4.30 -8.14 -32.97
CA LEU A 174 3.57 -7.35 -33.96
C LEU A 174 2.21 -7.98 -34.32
N GLU A 175 2.14 -9.31 -34.44
CA GLU A 175 0.92 -10.00 -34.86
C GLU A 175 -0.10 -10.20 -33.73
N THR A 176 0.35 -10.34 -32.47
CA THR A 176 -0.53 -10.65 -31.33
C THR A 176 -0.57 -9.55 -30.27
N LEU A 177 0.58 -9.17 -29.71
CA LEU A 177 0.65 -8.26 -28.55
C LEU A 177 0.26 -6.82 -28.89
N MET A 178 0.68 -6.31 -30.05
CA MET A 178 0.38 -4.94 -30.46
C MET A 178 -1.13 -4.69 -30.69
N PRO A 179 -1.88 -5.57 -31.40
CA PRO A 179 -3.34 -5.45 -31.49
C PRO A 179 -4.06 -5.48 -30.12
N GLU A 180 -3.59 -6.29 -29.18
CA GLU A 180 -4.15 -6.36 -27.83
C GLU A 180 -3.92 -5.04 -27.05
N LEU A 181 -2.73 -4.45 -27.16
CA LEU A 181 -2.40 -3.16 -26.56
C LEU A 181 -3.23 -2.01 -27.17
N GLU A 182 -3.40 -1.99 -28.50
CA GLU A 182 -4.24 -1.01 -29.19
C GLU A 182 -5.71 -1.14 -28.76
N THR A 183 -6.21 -2.37 -28.63
CA THR A 183 -7.57 -2.62 -28.12
C THR A 183 -7.75 -2.09 -26.70
N LEU A 184 -6.76 -2.30 -25.82
CA LEU A 184 -6.79 -1.77 -24.46
C LEU A 184 -6.72 -0.23 -24.43
N LYS A 185 -5.91 0.37 -25.31
CA LYS A 185 -5.79 1.82 -25.49
C LYS A 185 -7.11 2.44 -25.95
N GLN A 186 -7.79 1.85 -26.93
CA GLN A 186 -9.12 2.30 -27.36
C GLN A 186 -10.13 2.28 -26.21
N LYS A 187 -10.09 1.24 -25.36
CA LYS A 187 -10.93 1.17 -24.15
C LYS A 187 -10.57 2.19 -23.08
N ALA A 188 -9.35 2.74 -23.09
CA ALA A 188 -8.88 3.77 -22.15
C ALA A 188 -9.05 5.21 -22.66
N ALA A 189 -9.20 5.39 -23.98
CA ALA A 189 -9.28 6.68 -24.66
C ALA A 189 -10.73 7.16 -24.90
N PHE A 190 -11.61 7.02 -23.92
CA PHE A 190 -12.99 7.54 -24.00
C PHE A 190 -13.08 9.00 -23.52
N PRO A 191 -14.13 9.75 -23.97
CA PRO A 191 -14.34 11.13 -23.56
C PRO A 191 -14.39 11.29 -22.03
N ARG A 192 -13.72 12.31 -21.52
CA ARG A 192 -13.57 12.58 -20.07
C ARG A 192 -14.36 13.77 -19.57
N ASP A 193 -15.03 14.48 -20.48
CA ASP A 193 -15.86 15.64 -20.16
C ASP A 193 -17.14 15.16 -19.49
N ILE A 194 -17.18 15.30 -18.18
CA ILE A 194 -18.34 14.94 -17.37
C ILE A 194 -19.23 16.17 -17.26
N VAL A 195 -20.20 16.25 -18.15
CA VAL A 195 -21.37 17.10 -17.96
C VAL A 195 -22.41 16.29 -17.16
N SER A 196 -23.27 16.97 -16.40
CA SER A 196 -24.28 16.32 -15.55
C SER A 196 -25.22 15.40 -16.34
N GLY A 197 -25.82 14.42 -15.64
CA GLY A 197 -26.80 13.50 -16.22
C GLY A 197 -26.19 12.38 -17.07
N ASN A 198 -26.65 12.24 -18.32
CA ASN A 198 -26.34 11.09 -19.18
C ASN A 198 -24.84 10.94 -19.51
N ALA A 199 -24.10 12.05 -19.61
CA ALA A 199 -22.67 12.03 -19.89
C ALA A 199 -21.87 11.43 -18.73
N GLN A 200 -22.25 11.75 -17.48
CA GLN A 200 -21.66 11.16 -16.28
C GLN A 200 -21.91 9.65 -16.18
N ALA A 201 -23.14 9.20 -16.41
CA ALA A 201 -23.46 7.76 -16.41
C ALA A 201 -22.69 7.00 -17.50
N LYS A 202 -22.55 7.61 -18.68
CA LYS A 202 -21.73 7.07 -19.78
C LYS A 202 -20.26 6.97 -19.38
N PHE A 203 -19.68 8.00 -18.77
CA PHE A 203 -18.29 7.98 -18.29
C PHE A 203 -18.04 6.82 -17.31
N PHE A 204 -18.91 6.64 -16.31
CA PHE A 204 -18.75 5.53 -15.35
C PHE A 204 -18.95 4.16 -16.00
N SER A 205 -19.88 4.04 -16.94
CA SER A 205 -20.04 2.82 -17.76
C SER A 205 -18.77 2.52 -18.58
N ASP A 206 -18.12 3.53 -19.16
CA ASP A 206 -16.91 3.34 -19.96
C ASP A 206 -15.69 3.00 -19.06
N CYS A 207 -15.55 3.63 -17.89
CA CYS A 207 -14.63 3.19 -16.83
C CYS A 207 -14.85 1.70 -16.46
N GLU A 208 -16.10 1.29 -16.35
CA GLU A 208 -16.46 -0.09 -16.02
C GLU A 208 -16.06 -1.09 -17.12
N LYS A 209 -16.23 -0.72 -18.40
CA LYS A 209 -15.78 -1.51 -19.55
C LYS A 209 -14.25 -1.65 -19.55
N LEU A 210 -13.53 -0.58 -19.22
CA LEU A 210 -12.07 -0.64 -19.08
C LEU A 210 -11.67 -1.58 -17.93
N LEU A 211 -12.28 -1.46 -16.75
CA LEU A 211 -12.01 -2.35 -15.60
C LEU A 211 -12.25 -3.83 -15.94
N ARG A 212 -13.32 -4.12 -16.69
CA ARG A 212 -13.57 -5.46 -17.24
C ARG A 212 -12.46 -5.91 -18.18
N GLY A 213 -12.06 -5.05 -19.11
CA GLY A 213 -10.94 -5.33 -20.02
C GLY A 213 -9.64 -5.66 -19.28
N ILE A 214 -9.30 -4.89 -18.25
CA ILE A 214 -8.11 -5.12 -17.42
C ILE A 214 -8.20 -6.44 -16.65
N SER A 215 -9.40 -6.83 -16.21
CA SER A 215 -9.58 -8.08 -15.45
C SER A 215 -9.37 -9.32 -16.33
N VAL A 216 -9.85 -9.28 -17.58
CA VAL A 216 -9.73 -10.37 -18.56
C VAL A 216 -8.29 -10.54 -19.07
N ILE A 217 -7.45 -9.52 -18.94
CA ILE A 217 -6.03 -9.57 -19.35
C ILE A 217 -5.22 -10.54 -18.48
N LYS A 218 -5.63 -10.83 -17.24
CA LYS A 218 -4.86 -11.72 -16.37
C LYS A 218 -4.66 -13.11 -16.98
N GLY A 219 -3.42 -13.59 -16.98
CA GLY A 219 -3.07 -14.90 -17.53
C GLY A 219 -2.99 -14.97 -19.05
N THR A 220 -3.29 -13.89 -19.78
CA THR A 220 -3.16 -13.84 -21.24
C THR A 220 -1.75 -13.43 -21.67
N THR A 221 -1.49 -13.44 -22.99
CA THR A 221 -0.21 -13.05 -23.59
C THR A 221 0.22 -11.64 -23.22
N ILE A 222 -0.70 -10.67 -23.21
CA ILE A 222 -0.42 -9.29 -22.77
C ILE A 222 -0.02 -9.19 -21.29
N ASP A 223 -0.60 -9.99 -20.38
CA ASP A 223 -0.19 -9.99 -18.96
C ASP A 223 1.18 -10.63 -18.76
N GLN A 224 1.48 -11.69 -19.51
CA GLN A 224 2.83 -12.27 -19.54
C GLN A 224 3.85 -11.28 -20.09
N ALA A 225 3.53 -10.57 -21.17
CA ALA A 225 4.39 -9.53 -21.74
C ALA A 225 4.62 -8.37 -20.77
N ILE A 226 3.55 -7.85 -20.15
CA ILE A 226 3.64 -6.81 -19.11
C ILE A 226 4.51 -7.29 -17.96
N THR A 227 4.31 -8.52 -17.49
CA THR A 227 5.10 -9.08 -16.39
C THR A 227 6.58 -9.25 -16.76
N ASN A 228 6.88 -9.75 -17.95
CA ASN A 228 8.24 -10.02 -18.41
C ASN A 228 9.02 -8.73 -18.71
N TYR A 229 8.40 -7.77 -19.40
CA TYR A 229 9.04 -6.50 -19.73
C TYR A 229 9.06 -5.51 -18.56
N ALA A 230 8.26 -5.74 -17.51
CA ALA A 230 8.34 -4.99 -16.27
C ALA A 230 9.42 -5.50 -15.28
N ARG A 231 10.11 -6.62 -15.55
CA ARG A 231 11.15 -7.14 -14.63
C ARG A 231 12.41 -6.28 -14.66
N ASP A 232 12.88 -5.90 -13.46
CA ASP A 232 14.11 -5.15 -13.26
C ASP A 232 15.36 -6.00 -13.52
N GLY A 233 16.43 -5.35 -13.99
CA GLY A 233 17.71 -6.00 -14.28
C GLY A 233 17.73 -6.92 -15.51
N HIS A 234 16.58 -7.16 -16.14
CA HIS A 234 16.50 -7.93 -17.37
C HIS A 234 16.92 -7.06 -18.58
N MET A 235 17.73 -7.60 -19.49
CA MET A 235 18.18 -6.89 -20.70
C MET A 235 17.01 -6.38 -21.57
N ALA A 236 15.84 -7.00 -21.43
CA ALA A 236 14.61 -6.65 -22.14
C ALA A 236 13.64 -5.77 -21.33
N GLY A 237 13.96 -5.39 -20.09
CA GLY A 237 13.07 -4.60 -19.23
C GLY A 237 12.87 -3.17 -19.73
N SER A 238 11.70 -2.58 -19.48
CA SER A 238 11.40 -1.19 -19.88
C SER A 238 10.52 -0.48 -18.86
N ASP A 239 10.84 0.80 -18.61
CA ASP A 239 10.12 1.66 -17.65
C ASP A 239 8.66 1.82 -18.03
N SER A 240 8.36 1.97 -19.32
CA SER A 240 6.98 2.17 -19.79
C SER A 240 6.09 0.98 -19.45
N TRP A 241 6.61 -0.25 -19.47
CA TRP A 241 5.87 -1.46 -19.10
C TRP A 241 5.66 -1.57 -17.59
N ARG A 242 6.65 -1.18 -16.78
CA ARG A 242 6.51 -1.09 -15.32
C ARG A 242 5.43 -0.09 -14.93
N GLU A 243 5.45 1.08 -15.54
CA GLU A 243 4.47 2.13 -15.29
C GLU A 243 3.08 1.71 -15.79
N LEU A 244 2.98 1.09 -16.97
CA LEU A 244 1.72 0.52 -17.45
C LEU A 244 1.14 -0.46 -16.42
N ARG A 245 1.95 -1.43 -15.96
CA ARG A 245 1.55 -2.39 -14.93
C ARG A 245 1.07 -1.69 -13.66
N HIS A 246 1.80 -0.67 -13.22
CA HIS A 246 1.45 0.14 -12.05
C HIS A 246 0.07 0.79 -12.19
N PHE A 247 -0.16 1.53 -13.28
CA PHE A 247 -1.42 2.25 -13.47
C PHE A 247 -2.61 1.33 -13.75
N LEU A 248 -2.41 0.17 -14.40
CA LEU A 248 -3.44 -0.85 -14.56
C LEU A 248 -3.90 -1.38 -13.19
N GLY A 249 -2.94 -1.72 -12.31
CA GLY A 249 -3.22 -2.15 -10.95
C GLY A 249 -3.90 -1.06 -10.11
N ARG A 250 -3.46 0.19 -10.23
CA ARG A 250 -4.07 1.34 -9.55
C ARG A 250 -5.51 1.56 -9.98
N PHE A 251 -5.81 1.48 -11.28
CA PHE A 251 -7.18 1.64 -11.76
C PHE A 251 -8.07 0.46 -11.33
N LEU A 252 -7.59 -0.78 -11.49
CA LEU A 252 -8.29 -1.98 -11.03
C LEU A 252 -8.61 -1.96 -9.53
N SER A 253 -7.77 -1.30 -8.73
CA SER A 253 -7.95 -1.22 -7.28
C SER A 253 -9.24 -0.53 -6.83
N PHE A 254 -9.88 0.30 -7.67
CA PHE A 254 -11.20 0.88 -7.38
C PHE A 254 -12.30 -0.19 -7.40
N ARG A 255 -12.27 -1.12 -8.36
CA ARG A 255 -13.17 -2.27 -8.37
C ARG A 255 -12.92 -3.19 -7.18
N GLN A 256 -11.66 -3.40 -6.83
CA GLN A 256 -11.33 -4.20 -5.65
C GLN A 256 -11.82 -3.52 -4.36
N ALA A 257 -11.76 -2.19 -4.27
CA ALA A 257 -12.30 -1.45 -3.14
C ALA A 257 -13.82 -1.61 -3.04
N SER A 258 -14.56 -1.48 -4.14
CA SER A 258 -16.01 -1.67 -4.13
C SER A 258 -16.39 -3.08 -3.67
N ASN A 259 -15.68 -4.10 -4.13
CA ASN A 259 -15.96 -5.48 -3.76
C ASN A 259 -15.58 -5.77 -2.31
N ALA A 260 -14.47 -5.22 -1.82
CA ALA A 260 -14.06 -5.36 -0.42
C ALA A 260 -15.06 -4.72 0.53
N ILE A 261 -15.57 -3.53 0.21
CA ILE A 261 -16.54 -2.81 1.04
C ILE A 261 -17.87 -3.58 1.09
N VAL A 262 -18.38 -4.05 -0.04
CA VAL A 262 -19.63 -4.85 -0.05
C VAL A 262 -19.45 -6.20 0.63
N GLY A 263 -18.34 -6.90 0.36
CA GLY A 263 -18.05 -8.19 1.01
C GLY A 263 -17.84 -8.04 2.52
N ALA A 264 -17.30 -6.92 2.99
CA ALA A 264 -17.21 -6.61 4.42
C ALA A 264 -18.58 -6.46 5.07
N LYS A 265 -19.59 -5.89 4.38
CA LYS A 265 -20.96 -5.82 4.89
C LYS A 265 -21.61 -7.19 5.00
N ASP A 266 -21.34 -8.11 4.07
CA ASP A 266 -21.84 -9.47 4.15
C ASP A 266 -21.18 -10.26 5.29
N ARG A 267 -19.89 -10.01 5.56
CA ARG A 267 -19.16 -10.65 6.66
C ARG A 267 -19.44 -10.02 8.04
N PHE A 268 -19.61 -8.70 8.08
CA PHE A 268 -19.73 -7.89 9.30
C PHE A 268 -20.89 -6.89 9.18
N PRO A 269 -22.17 -7.34 9.18
CA PRO A 269 -23.31 -6.43 8.99
C PRO A 269 -23.38 -5.29 10.01
N THR A 270 -23.01 -5.57 11.26
CA THR A 270 -22.99 -4.58 12.36
C THR A 270 -21.94 -3.49 12.17
N LEU A 271 -20.96 -3.68 11.26
CA LEU A 271 -19.98 -2.66 10.92
C LEU A 271 -20.61 -1.48 10.13
N PHE A 272 -21.82 -1.67 9.61
CA PHE A 272 -22.54 -0.73 8.75
C PHE A 272 -23.89 -0.29 9.36
N GLN A 273 -24.11 -0.56 10.65
CA GLN A 273 -25.32 -0.22 11.39
C GLN A 273 -24.98 0.77 12.51
N ASP A 274 -25.81 1.82 12.67
CA ASP A 274 -25.72 2.80 13.75
C ASP A 274 -24.30 3.36 13.98
N PHE A 275 -23.53 3.46 12.90
CA PHE A 275 -22.14 3.89 12.95
C PHE A 275 -22.05 5.41 13.01
N THR A 276 -20.93 5.90 13.54
CA THR A 276 -20.55 7.32 13.48
C THR A 276 -19.23 7.46 12.74
N VAL A 277 -19.00 8.63 12.15
CA VAL A 277 -17.72 8.98 11.54
C VAL A 277 -17.19 10.25 12.20
N THR A 278 -15.98 10.15 12.76
CA THR A 278 -15.30 11.24 13.46
C THR A 278 -14.09 11.67 12.64
N LYS A 279 -14.08 12.92 12.17
CA LYS A 279 -12.94 13.53 11.50
C LYS A 279 -11.94 14.13 12.48
N ILE A 280 -10.65 14.04 12.17
CA ILE A 280 -9.54 14.68 12.88
C ILE A 280 -8.94 15.76 11.97
N SER A 281 -8.73 16.96 12.51
CA SER A 281 -8.08 18.06 11.80
C SER A 281 -6.66 17.68 11.36
N SER A 282 -6.29 18.06 10.13
CA SER A 282 -4.93 17.83 9.63
C SER A 282 -3.88 18.63 10.41
N SER A 283 -2.68 18.06 10.53
CA SER A 283 -1.51 18.75 11.09
C SER A 283 -1.18 20.02 10.32
N GLN A 284 -1.00 21.13 11.04
CA GLN A 284 -0.41 22.34 10.45
C GLN A 284 1.07 22.09 10.07
N PRO A 285 1.58 22.70 8.98
CA PRO A 285 2.97 22.57 8.60
C PRO A 285 3.89 23.29 9.59
N ALA A 286 4.86 22.56 10.14
CA ALA A 286 5.88 23.11 11.02
C ALA A 286 6.77 24.14 10.30
N PRO A 287 7.40 25.06 11.06
CA PRO A 287 8.52 25.83 10.58
C PRO A 287 9.61 24.94 9.98
N LYS A 288 10.48 25.57 9.20
CA LYS A 288 11.61 24.86 8.59
C LYS A 288 12.57 24.38 9.67
N PRO A 289 12.88 23.07 9.75
CA PRO A 289 13.68 22.55 10.86
C PRO A 289 15.18 22.89 10.74
N ILE A 290 15.67 23.11 9.52
CA ILE A 290 17.08 23.42 9.26
C ILE A 290 17.19 24.74 8.49
N ALA A 291 17.91 25.70 9.06
CA ALA A 291 18.22 26.96 8.40
C ALA A 291 19.03 26.73 7.12
N ARG A 292 18.81 27.56 6.10
CA ARG A 292 19.61 27.47 4.87
C ARG A 292 21.02 27.95 5.19
N SER A 293 22.00 27.05 5.15
CA SER A 293 23.41 27.39 5.31
C SER A 293 24.29 26.49 4.47
N ARG A 294 25.33 27.08 3.85
CA ARG A 294 26.39 26.35 3.14
C ARG A 294 27.23 25.49 4.09
N SER A 295 27.18 25.75 5.40
CA SER A 295 27.90 24.96 6.40
C SER A 295 27.28 23.59 6.68
N VAL A 296 26.03 23.35 6.25
CA VAL A 296 25.35 22.05 6.39
C VAL A 296 25.80 21.12 5.26
N THR A 297 26.76 20.26 5.57
CA THR A 297 27.41 19.31 4.65
C THR A 297 27.26 17.89 5.18
N ALA A 298 27.50 16.87 4.36
CA ALA A 298 27.50 15.49 4.83
C ALA A 298 28.49 15.30 6.00
N LYS A 299 29.68 15.90 5.90
CA LYS A 299 30.69 15.86 6.98
C LYS A 299 30.21 16.54 8.25
N SER A 300 29.58 17.72 8.17
CA SER A 300 29.09 18.39 9.38
C SER A 300 27.97 17.60 10.06
N ILE A 301 27.08 16.98 9.27
CA ILE A 301 26.00 16.15 9.81
C ILE A 301 26.57 14.90 10.49
N ILE A 302 27.51 14.20 9.86
CA ILE A 302 28.17 13.01 10.45
C ILE A 302 28.89 13.38 11.75
N ARG A 303 29.52 14.56 11.82
CA ARG A 303 30.15 15.04 13.05
C ARG A 303 29.18 15.29 14.19
N ASN A 304 27.91 15.61 13.90
CA ASN A 304 26.86 15.76 14.90
C ASN A 304 26.21 14.42 15.26
N MET A 305 26.17 13.49 14.30
CA MET A 305 25.62 12.14 14.42
C MET A 305 26.50 11.20 15.25
N ILE A 306 27.82 11.30 15.09
CA ILE A 306 28.81 10.40 15.70
C ILE A 306 29.72 11.23 16.60
N THR A 307 29.86 10.80 17.87
CA THR A 307 30.62 11.51 18.89
C THR A 307 32.12 11.50 18.59
N ASP A 308 32.86 12.47 19.15
CA ASP A 308 34.29 12.65 18.84
C ASP A 308 35.16 11.46 19.31
N ASP A 309 34.68 10.69 20.28
CA ASP A 309 35.33 9.54 20.92
C ASP A 309 34.97 8.19 20.26
N ASP A 310 34.08 8.19 19.27
CA ASP A 310 33.72 7.00 18.51
C ASP A 310 34.72 6.79 17.36
N ASP A 311 35.43 5.65 17.41
CA ASP A 311 36.47 5.26 16.44
C ASP A 311 35.92 5.16 15.00
N ASP A 312 34.61 4.91 14.84
CA ASP A 312 33.99 4.80 13.52
C ASP A 312 33.79 6.16 12.83
N ARG A 313 33.99 7.27 13.55
CA ARG A 313 33.69 8.61 13.00
C ARG A 313 34.51 8.94 11.77
N GLU A 314 35.83 8.71 11.81
CA GLU A 314 36.69 9.03 10.67
C GLU A 314 36.36 8.12 9.47
N TYR A 315 36.04 6.85 9.74
CA TYR A 315 35.58 5.90 8.72
C TYR A 315 34.37 6.42 7.95
N PHE A 316 33.33 6.91 8.63
CA PHE A 316 32.16 7.48 7.95
C PHE A 316 32.43 8.84 7.27
N LEU A 317 33.37 9.64 7.80
CA LEU A 317 33.79 10.89 7.16
C LEU A 317 34.53 10.66 5.83
N GLU A 318 35.33 9.61 5.74
CA GLU A 318 35.94 9.16 4.49
C GLU A 318 34.88 8.73 3.47
N HIS A 319 33.89 7.94 3.89
CA HIS A 319 32.77 7.53 3.02
C HIS A 319 31.98 8.73 2.50
N ALA A 320 31.70 9.72 3.35
CA ALA A 320 31.04 10.95 2.93
C ALA A 320 31.88 11.79 1.97
N THR A 321 33.21 11.73 2.08
CA THR A 321 34.13 12.35 1.10
C THR A 321 34.03 11.64 -0.24
N ALA A 322 34.07 10.31 -0.25
CA ALA A 322 33.91 9.52 -1.47
C ALA A 322 32.56 9.79 -2.14
N MET A 323 31.48 9.96 -1.36
CA MET A 323 30.15 10.26 -1.88
C MET A 323 30.02 11.63 -2.56
N GLN A 324 31.01 12.52 -2.44
CA GLN A 324 31.02 13.78 -3.20
C GLN A 324 31.13 13.55 -4.72
N MET A 325 31.62 12.39 -5.17
CA MET A 325 31.54 12.02 -6.60
C MET A 325 30.10 11.85 -7.12
N PHE A 326 29.13 11.82 -6.21
CA PHE A 326 27.69 11.79 -6.49
C PHE A 326 27.00 13.12 -6.11
N ASN A 327 27.77 14.19 -5.84
CA ASN A 327 27.27 15.51 -5.43
C ASN A 327 26.36 15.45 -4.19
N LEU A 328 26.75 14.66 -3.17
CA LEU A 328 25.95 14.45 -1.96
C LEU A 328 25.63 15.78 -1.25
N ASP A 329 26.61 16.67 -1.10
CA ASP A 329 26.39 17.96 -0.45
C ASP A 329 25.41 18.84 -1.24
N ASP A 330 25.40 18.76 -2.58
CA ASP A 330 24.42 19.50 -3.40
C ASP A 330 23.00 18.98 -3.19
N GLU A 331 22.81 17.67 -2.99
CA GLU A 331 21.49 17.13 -2.68
C GLU A 331 21.01 17.53 -1.28
N ILE A 332 21.90 17.54 -0.28
CA ILE A 332 21.62 18.09 1.05
C ILE A 332 21.19 19.55 0.92
N GLN A 333 21.98 20.36 0.21
CA GLN A 333 21.70 21.78 -0.03
C GLN A 333 20.38 21.98 -0.77
N ARG A 334 20.06 21.12 -1.74
CA ARG A 334 18.80 21.13 -2.49
C ARG A 334 17.61 20.86 -1.55
N GLN A 335 17.70 19.82 -0.71
CA GLN A 335 16.63 19.47 0.21
C GLN A 335 16.41 20.58 1.25
N ILE A 336 17.47 21.07 1.90
CA ILE A 336 17.32 22.16 2.87
C ILE A 336 16.91 23.46 2.19
N SER A 337 17.16 23.68 0.90
CA SER A 337 16.73 24.93 0.24
C SER A 337 15.26 24.94 -0.18
N LYS A 338 14.55 23.79 -0.12
CA LYS A 338 13.14 23.71 -0.52
C LYS A 338 12.26 24.55 0.40
N ARG A 339 11.43 25.42 -0.20
CA ARG A 339 10.36 26.14 0.51
C ARG A 339 9.31 25.20 1.09
N THR A 340 9.11 24.05 0.45
CA THR A 340 8.19 22.98 0.86
C THR A 340 8.76 22.06 1.93
N PHE A 341 9.99 22.29 2.42
CA PHE A 341 10.52 21.57 3.58
C PHE A 341 9.85 22.13 4.84
N ARG A 342 8.65 21.60 5.11
CA ARG A 342 7.69 22.02 6.11
C ARG A 342 7.07 20.75 6.70
N PRO A 343 7.70 20.17 7.73
CA PRO A 343 7.28 18.90 8.29
C PRO A 343 5.84 18.92 8.82
N ARG A 344 5.14 17.79 8.71
CA ARG A 344 3.75 17.59 9.15
C ARG A 344 3.63 16.21 9.80
N VAL A 345 2.65 16.06 10.70
CA VAL A 345 2.30 14.73 11.22
C VAL A 345 1.54 13.99 10.12
N HIS A 346 1.95 12.76 9.83
CA HIS A 346 1.27 11.93 8.85
C HIS A 346 -0.06 11.38 9.42
N ALA A 347 -1.01 11.08 8.54
CA ALA A 347 -2.38 10.67 8.85
C ALA A 347 -2.44 9.48 9.82
N GLU A 348 -1.57 8.48 9.66
CA GLU A 348 -1.55 7.34 10.57
C GLU A 348 -1.23 7.75 12.00
N ILE A 349 -0.28 8.68 12.16
CA ILE A 349 0.14 9.19 13.46
C ILE A 349 -0.87 10.19 14.03
N LEU A 350 -1.53 10.98 13.19
CA LEU A 350 -2.64 11.86 13.61
C LEU A 350 -3.78 11.06 14.24
N VAL A 351 -4.18 9.96 13.60
CA VAL A 351 -5.19 9.05 14.16
C VAL A 351 -4.69 8.47 15.47
N HIS A 352 -3.42 8.05 15.55
CA HIS A 352 -2.87 7.49 16.77
C HIS A 352 -2.80 8.50 17.92
N GLU A 353 -2.34 9.73 17.67
CA GLU A 353 -2.28 10.83 18.63
C GLU A 353 -3.66 11.13 19.20
N TYR A 354 -4.67 11.26 18.34
CA TYR A 354 -6.06 11.43 18.78
C TYR A 354 -6.54 10.31 19.70
N LEU A 355 -6.24 9.05 19.36
CA LEU A 355 -6.61 7.90 20.19
C LEU A 355 -5.91 7.94 21.55
N LEU A 356 -4.64 8.35 21.61
CA LEU A 356 -3.89 8.51 22.86
C LEU A 356 -4.49 9.61 23.73
N GLU A 357 -4.82 10.77 23.16
CA GLU A 357 -5.45 11.90 23.86
C GLU A 357 -6.81 11.53 24.46
N LYS A 358 -7.55 10.63 23.82
CA LYS A 358 -8.83 10.10 24.30
C LYS A 358 -8.69 8.92 25.26
N GLY A 359 -7.47 8.44 25.55
CA GLY A 359 -7.24 7.26 26.39
C GLY A 359 -7.72 5.95 25.74
N LEU A 360 -7.74 5.88 24.41
CA LEU A 360 -8.23 4.76 23.61
C LEU A 360 -7.09 3.82 23.19
N GLN A 361 -6.50 3.15 24.19
CA GLN A 361 -5.30 2.32 24.02
C GLN A 361 -5.56 0.82 24.16
N HIS A 362 -6.59 0.43 24.90
CA HIS A 362 -6.88 -0.97 25.17
C HIS A 362 -7.63 -1.60 23.99
N SER A 363 -7.28 -2.82 23.61
CA SER A 363 -7.89 -3.50 22.46
C SER A 363 -9.41 -3.59 22.56
N SER A 364 -9.98 -3.73 23.76
CA SER A 364 -11.44 -3.77 23.97
C SER A 364 -12.21 -2.50 23.55
N GLN A 365 -11.51 -1.38 23.33
CA GLN A 365 -12.09 -0.13 22.82
C GLN A 365 -12.17 -0.12 21.30
N PHE A 366 -11.52 -1.08 20.62
CA PHE A 366 -11.56 -1.24 19.17
C PHE A 366 -12.66 -2.21 18.79
N TRP A 367 -13.20 -2.02 17.59
CA TRP A 367 -14.22 -2.93 17.08
C TRP A 367 -13.65 -4.35 16.97
N ASN A 368 -14.37 -5.34 17.52
CA ASN A 368 -13.93 -6.74 17.70
C ASN A 368 -12.58 -6.94 18.43
N GLY A 369 -12.08 -5.95 19.16
CA GLY A 369 -10.76 -6.04 19.78
C GLY A 369 -9.60 -5.77 18.83
N TRP A 370 -9.88 -5.39 17.57
CA TRP A 370 -8.86 -5.29 16.52
C TRP A 370 -8.24 -3.89 16.48
N LYS A 371 -7.20 -3.73 17.30
CA LYS A 371 -6.41 -2.50 17.41
C LYS A 371 -5.58 -2.24 16.15
N TYR A 372 -6.20 -1.58 15.17
CA TYR A 372 -5.64 -1.36 13.84
C TYR A 372 -5.84 0.08 13.33
N ILE A 373 -4.83 0.60 12.64
CA ILE A 373 -4.93 1.78 11.78
C ILE A 373 -4.63 1.37 10.33
N GLY A 374 -5.63 1.49 9.46
CA GLY A 374 -5.49 1.27 8.02
C GLY A 374 -5.38 2.60 7.27
N SER A 375 -4.41 2.71 6.36
CA SER A 375 -4.18 3.91 5.56
C SER A 375 -4.27 3.66 4.06
N SER A 376 -4.54 4.72 3.30
CA SER A 376 -4.76 4.68 1.84
C SER A 376 -3.54 4.10 1.09
N LYS A 377 -2.36 4.23 1.67
CA LYS A 377 -1.07 3.69 1.20
C LYS A 377 -0.35 2.93 2.30
N PRO A 378 0.56 2.00 1.98
CA PRO A 378 1.51 1.45 2.95
C PRO A 378 2.16 2.56 3.79
N THR A 379 2.50 2.28 5.05
CA THR A 379 3.12 3.30 5.91
C THR A 379 4.50 3.71 5.38
N CYS A 380 4.90 4.97 5.59
CA CYS A 380 6.26 5.38 5.25
C CYS A 380 7.29 4.82 6.25
N ARG A 381 8.58 4.97 5.95
CA ARG A 381 9.66 4.48 6.83
C ARG A 381 9.58 5.07 8.24
N LEU A 382 9.39 6.38 8.34
CA LEU A 382 9.35 7.07 9.63
C LEU A 382 8.09 6.74 10.44
N CYS A 383 6.92 6.58 9.79
CA CYS A 383 5.74 6.03 10.45
C CYS A 383 6.00 4.61 10.96
N SER A 384 6.68 3.76 10.18
CA SER A 384 7.04 2.41 10.62
C SER A 384 7.97 2.41 11.83
N TYR A 385 8.94 3.33 11.89
CA TYR A 385 9.83 3.46 13.04
C TYR A 385 9.08 3.97 14.27
N TYR A 386 8.21 4.95 14.09
CA TYR A 386 7.32 5.43 15.16
C TYR A 386 6.48 4.29 15.75
N PHE A 387 5.70 3.58 14.94
CA PHE A 387 4.84 2.49 15.44
C PHE A 387 5.65 1.30 16.00
N GLY A 388 6.84 1.05 15.47
CA GLY A 388 7.73 0.00 15.97
C GLY A 388 8.39 0.32 17.31
N ALA A 389 8.61 1.61 17.61
CA ALA A 389 9.21 2.07 18.85
C ALA A 389 8.16 2.46 19.92
N HIS A 390 6.95 2.84 19.50
CA HIS A 390 5.92 3.33 20.42
C HIS A 390 5.38 2.23 21.36
N PRO A 391 5.29 2.46 22.69
CA PRO A 391 4.91 1.43 23.66
C PRO A 391 3.47 0.92 23.52
N ASP A 392 2.59 1.71 22.88
CA ASP A 392 1.19 1.38 22.64
C ASP A 392 0.96 0.17 21.71
N ARG A 393 1.97 -0.24 20.92
CA ARG A 393 1.92 -1.41 20.02
C ARG A 393 0.68 -1.41 19.09
N MET A 394 0.34 -0.24 18.54
CA MET A 394 -0.70 -0.12 17.52
C MET A 394 -0.32 -0.91 16.26
N THR A 395 -1.24 -1.73 15.75
CA THR A 395 -1.00 -2.44 14.48
C THR A 395 -1.33 -1.50 13.32
N VAL A 396 -0.46 -1.45 12.34
CA VAL A 396 -0.63 -0.59 11.15
C VAL A 396 -0.33 -1.35 9.87
N ARG A 397 -0.75 -0.77 8.75
CA ARG A 397 -0.41 -1.29 7.42
C ARG A 397 1.10 -1.42 7.24
N LYS A 398 1.55 -2.56 6.67
CA LYS A 398 2.97 -2.83 6.37
C LYS A 398 3.59 -1.69 5.56
N SER A 399 4.86 -1.37 5.83
CA SER A 399 5.54 -0.20 5.25
C SER A 399 6.06 -0.43 3.82
N HIS A 400 6.08 0.64 3.01
CA HIS A 400 6.83 0.68 1.74
C HIS A 400 8.29 1.20 1.91
N LEU A 401 8.67 1.61 3.13
CA LEU A 401 10.02 2.03 3.51
C LEU A 401 10.61 3.25 2.76
N ASN A 402 9.78 4.09 2.10
CA ASN A 402 10.29 5.37 1.57
C ASN A 402 10.42 6.37 2.71
N LEU A 403 11.49 7.15 2.64
CA LEU A 403 11.78 8.24 3.56
C LEU A 403 11.16 9.54 3.04
N TYR A 404 10.37 10.22 3.88
CA TYR A 404 9.82 11.53 3.59
C TYR A 404 10.38 12.57 4.56
N PRO A 405 11.18 13.54 4.08
CA PRO A 405 11.73 14.58 4.94
C PRO A 405 10.68 15.47 5.62
N ASN A 406 9.48 15.58 5.04
CA ASN A 406 8.37 16.37 5.60
C ASN A 406 7.58 15.64 6.69
N TRP A 407 8.15 14.61 7.31
CA TRP A 407 7.55 13.92 8.45
C TRP A 407 7.97 14.60 9.76
N ARG A 408 7.06 14.68 10.75
CA ARG A 408 7.40 15.11 12.12
C ARG A 408 6.74 14.21 13.16
N LEU A 409 7.38 14.13 14.33
CA LEU A 409 6.80 13.54 15.52
C LEU A 409 5.78 14.52 16.15
N PRO A 410 4.59 14.07 16.56
CA PRO A 410 3.64 14.87 17.33
C PRO A 410 4.17 15.28 18.71
N GLY A 411 3.57 16.30 19.31
CA GLY A 411 3.89 16.75 20.68
C GLY A 411 5.25 17.42 20.89
N LEU A 412 6.01 17.69 19.83
CA LEU A 412 7.29 18.40 19.91
C LEU A 412 7.08 19.93 19.89
N PRO A 413 7.74 20.72 20.77
CA PRO A 413 7.64 22.16 20.75
C PRO A 413 8.10 22.76 19.41
N GLU A 414 7.37 23.75 18.89
CA GLU A 414 7.71 24.45 17.63
C GLU A 414 8.95 25.34 17.74
N ALA A 415 9.26 25.76 18.97
CA ALA A 415 10.47 26.46 19.36
C ALA A 415 10.84 26.06 20.79
N LEU A 416 12.09 26.28 21.19
CA LEU A 416 12.57 26.19 22.57
C LEU A 416 11.85 27.26 23.44
N GLY A 417 10.55 27.10 23.65
CA GLY A 417 9.80 27.80 24.67
C GLY A 417 10.14 27.24 26.05
N PRO A 418 9.73 27.90 27.14
CA PRO A 418 9.98 27.45 28.51
C PRO A 418 9.21 26.17 28.90
N GLU A 419 8.41 25.62 27.99
CA GLU A 419 7.73 24.34 28.21
C GLU A 419 8.74 23.20 28.07
N ASN A 420 8.94 22.47 29.17
CA ASN A 420 9.76 21.27 29.16
C ASN A 420 9.18 20.27 28.15
N PRO A 421 9.97 19.81 27.16
CA PRO A 421 9.49 18.84 26.20
C PRO A 421 9.07 17.55 26.90
N ASP A 422 8.00 16.91 26.43
CA ASP A 422 7.58 15.60 26.93
C ASP A 422 8.75 14.61 26.79
N LEU A 423 9.27 14.13 27.92
CA LEU A 423 10.38 13.18 27.97
C LEU A 423 10.09 11.91 27.17
N LYS A 424 8.82 11.49 27.09
CA LYS A 424 8.42 10.33 26.28
C LYS A 424 8.55 10.62 24.79
N ALA A 425 8.12 11.81 24.36
CA ALA A 425 8.27 12.24 22.97
C ALA A 425 9.76 12.39 22.59
N LEU A 426 10.60 12.92 23.48
CA LEU A 426 12.05 13.00 23.26
C LEU A 426 12.70 11.61 23.16
N HIS A 427 12.36 10.70 24.07
CA HIS A 427 12.88 9.33 24.03
C HIS A 427 12.48 8.62 22.73
N LEU A 428 11.23 8.79 22.29
CA LEU A 428 10.76 8.24 21.02
C LEU A 428 11.46 8.88 19.82
N LEU A 429 11.67 10.20 19.84
CA LEU A 429 12.44 10.90 18.81
C LEU A 429 13.87 10.36 18.73
N GLN A 430 14.51 10.12 19.87
CA GLN A 430 15.85 9.55 19.93
C GLN A 430 15.89 8.15 19.29
N GLN A 431 14.98 7.24 19.67
CA GLN A 431 14.92 5.89 19.09
C GLN A 431 14.69 5.90 17.57
N ILE A 432 13.84 6.80 17.07
CA ILE A 432 13.62 6.97 15.63
C ILE A 432 14.87 7.54 14.97
N THR A 433 15.53 8.51 15.62
CA THR A 433 16.77 9.14 15.12
C THR A 433 17.88 8.11 14.96
N GLU A 434 18.14 7.29 15.98
CA GLU A 434 19.14 6.21 15.95
C GLU A 434 18.91 5.27 14.75
N ARG A 435 17.65 4.85 14.50
CA ARG A 435 17.34 4.03 13.32
C ARG A 435 17.62 4.72 11.99
N VAL A 436 17.37 6.02 11.88
CA VAL A 436 17.67 6.79 10.67
C VAL A 436 19.18 6.97 10.50
N GLN A 437 19.92 7.10 11.60
CA GLN A 437 21.38 7.16 11.58
C GLN A 437 21.98 5.83 11.11
N ASP A 438 21.46 4.70 11.59
CA ASP A 438 21.85 3.36 11.14
C ASP A 438 21.58 3.16 9.64
N ASP A 439 20.45 3.66 9.15
CA ASP A 439 20.16 3.68 7.70
C ASP A 439 21.18 4.50 6.92
N ALA A 440 21.53 5.70 7.41
CA ALA A 440 22.51 6.56 6.75
C ALA A 440 23.90 5.90 6.71
N LYS A 441 24.34 5.28 7.82
CA LYS A 441 25.59 4.52 7.91
C LYS A 441 25.60 3.36 6.90
N ARG A 442 24.55 2.54 6.88
CA ARG A 442 24.39 1.44 5.92
C ARG A 442 24.39 1.93 4.47
N THR A 443 23.68 3.02 4.16
CA THR A 443 23.65 3.57 2.79
C THR A 443 25.01 4.13 2.37
N LEU A 444 25.78 4.74 3.29
CA LEU A 444 27.14 5.20 3.02
C LEU A 444 28.09 4.04 2.65
N GLU A 445 27.99 2.92 3.36
CA GLU A 445 28.81 1.72 3.16
C GLU A 445 28.40 0.97 1.89
N GLU A 446 27.12 0.57 1.81
CA GLU A 446 26.63 -0.32 0.76
C GLU A 446 26.33 0.42 -0.55
N ARG A 447 26.11 1.74 -0.49
CA ARG A 447 25.64 2.58 -1.60
C ARG A 447 24.34 2.05 -2.23
N ARG A 448 23.53 1.36 -1.42
CA ARG A 448 22.26 0.74 -1.81
C ARG A 448 21.10 1.52 -1.21
N PRO A 449 20.35 2.26 -2.03
CA PRO A 449 19.17 2.96 -1.53
C PRO A 449 18.07 1.96 -1.16
N VAL A 450 17.38 2.22 -0.04
CA VAL A 450 16.22 1.43 0.43
C VAL A 450 14.91 2.13 0.05
N GLY A 451 13.88 1.35 -0.30
CA GLY A 451 12.52 1.83 -0.57
C GLY A 451 11.96 1.34 -1.90
N ARG A 452 10.98 2.08 -2.43
CA ARG A 452 10.24 1.79 -3.66
C ARG A 452 10.09 3.04 -4.52
N ASN A 453 9.99 2.84 -5.83
CA ASN A 453 9.66 3.91 -6.78
C ASN A 453 8.25 4.48 -6.55
N HIS A 454 7.30 3.58 -6.29
CA HIS A 454 5.92 3.95 -5.98
C HIS A 454 5.61 3.68 -4.51
N ASP A 455 4.97 4.66 -3.87
CA ASP A 455 4.50 4.55 -2.49
C ASP A 455 3.18 3.78 -2.35
N SER A 456 2.57 3.41 -3.48
CA SER A 456 1.36 2.61 -3.56
C SER A 456 1.70 1.20 -4.05
N ASN A 457 0.99 0.19 -3.56
CA ASN A 457 1.17 -1.17 -4.08
C ASN A 457 0.67 -1.26 -5.53
N THR A 458 1.53 -1.73 -6.44
CA THR A 458 1.14 -2.09 -7.82
C THR A 458 0.09 -3.19 -7.82
N HIS A 459 0.22 -4.16 -6.91
CA HIS A 459 -0.79 -5.18 -6.64
C HIS A 459 -1.56 -4.81 -5.39
N SER A 460 -2.85 -4.52 -5.53
CA SER A 460 -3.73 -4.48 -4.38
C SER A 460 -4.17 -5.91 -4.06
N THR A 461 -3.67 -6.43 -2.93
CA THR A 461 -4.05 -7.73 -2.39
C THR A 461 -5.48 -7.64 -1.86
N LEU A 462 -6.37 -8.44 -2.45
CA LEU A 462 -7.68 -8.73 -1.89
C LEU A 462 -7.53 -10.10 -1.20
N PRO A 463 -8.04 -10.33 0.01
CA PRO A 463 -8.03 -11.66 0.59
C PRO A 463 -8.86 -12.66 -0.24
N SER A 464 -8.45 -13.94 -0.31
CA SER A 464 -9.08 -15.02 -1.09
C SER A 464 -10.60 -15.09 -0.91
N ALA A 465 -11.07 -14.96 0.34
CA ALA A 465 -12.49 -14.96 0.71
C ALA A 465 -13.30 -13.80 0.08
N LEU A 466 -12.64 -12.69 -0.25
CA LEU A 466 -13.27 -11.55 -0.89
C LEU A 466 -13.24 -11.62 -2.43
N TYR A 467 -12.49 -12.55 -3.02
CA TYR A 467 -12.48 -12.74 -4.48
C TYR A 467 -13.80 -13.26 -5.03
N ALA A 468 -14.54 -14.07 -4.27
CA ALA A 468 -15.87 -14.57 -4.67
C ALA A 468 -16.85 -13.42 -5.03
N TYR A 469 -16.67 -12.25 -4.41
CA TYR A 469 -17.44 -11.04 -4.70
C TYR A 469 -16.92 -10.25 -5.92
N GLY A 470 -15.79 -10.65 -6.49
CA GLY A 470 -15.15 -10.05 -7.66
C GLY A 470 -15.12 -10.90 -8.93
N VAL A 471 -15.62 -12.14 -8.90
CA VAL A 471 -15.69 -13.01 -10.08
C VAL A 471 -16.96 -12.73 -10.88
N THR A 472 -16.75 -12.35 -12.14
CA THR A 472 -17.77 -12.10 -13.17
C THR A 472 -18.43 -13.40 -13.64
N ASP A 473 -19.73 -13.37 -13.98
CA ASP A 473 -20.53 -14.49 -14.53
C ASP A 473 -20.03 -15.12 -15.85
N SER A 474 -18.89 -14.68 -16.38
CA SER A 474 -18.36 -15.20 -17.64
C SER A 474 -17.03 -15.94 -17.50
N MET A 475 -16.46 -16.05 -16.29
CA MET A 475 -15.23 -16.81 -16.11
C MET A 475 -15.56 -18.28 -15.92
N SER A 476 -15.13 -19.11 -16.86
CA SER A 476 -15.22 -20.56 -16.69
C SER A 476 -14.38 -21.01 -15.49
N MET A 477 -14.66 -22.17 -14.91
CA MET A 477 -13.90 -22.71 -13.78
C MET A 477 -12.39 -22.79 -14.04
N SER A 478 -11.96 -22.90 -15.32
CA SER A 478 -10.55 -22.85 -15.69
C SER A 478 -9.94 -21.44 -15.62
N GLU A 479 -10.74 -20.39 -15.88
CA GLU A 479 -10.30 -19.00 -15.74
C GLU A 479 -10.25 -18.56 -14.26
N LEU A 480 -11.17 -19.09 -13.44
CA LEU A 480 -11.10 -18.97 -11.98
C LEU A 480 -9.83 -19.62 -11.41
N ALA A 481 -9.48 -20.82 -11.90
CA ALA A 481 -8.25 -21.52 -11.53
C ALA A 481 -6.98 -20.77 -11.98
N ALA A 482 -7.02 -20.05 -13.10
CA ALA A 482 -5.91 -19.21 -13.57
C ALA A 482 -5.75 -17.89 -12.79
N ALA A 483 -6.83 -17.38 -12.19
CA ALA A 483 -6.82 -16.19 -11.34
C ALA A 483 -6.43 -16.48 -9.87
N LEU A 484 -6.48 -17.74 -9.46
CA LEU A 484 -6.00 -18.22 -8.17
C LEU A 484 -4.48 -18.49 -8.21
N PRO A 485 -3.74 -18.28 -7.11
CA PRO A 485 -2.36 -18.72 -7.03
C PRO A 485 -2.28 -20.25 -7.20
N ARG A 486 -1.22 -20.73 -7.86
CA ARG A 486 -0.97 -22.15 -8.14
C ARG A 486 -1.02 -23.09 -6.93
N SER A 487 -0.98 -22.57 -5.70
CA SER A 487 -1.06 -23.35 -4.45
C SER A 487 -2.46 -23.86 -4.08
N VAL A 488 -3.52 -23.40 -4.77
CA VAL A 488 -4.92 -23.72 -4.42
C VAL A 488 -5.49 -24.89 -5.23
N VAL A 489 -4.87 -25.29 -6.35
CA VAL A 489 -5.38 -26.39 -7.19
C VAL A 489 -4.72 -27.71 -6.78
N GLY A 490 -5.24 -28.33 -5.72
CA GLY A 490 -4.96 -29.73 -5.39
C GLY A 490 -5.94 -30.66 -6.14
N PRO A 491 -5.49 -31.80 -6.70
CA PRO A 491 -6.36 -32.74 -7.38
C PRO A 491 -7.11 -33.58 -6.34
N GLY A 492 -8.29 -33.13 -5.89
CA GLY A 492 -9.06 -33.94 -4.94
C GLY A 492 -10.23 -33.24 -4.24
N ALA A 493 -11.06 -32.48 -4.95
CA ALA A 493 -12.28 -31.93 -4.34
C ALA A 493 -13.38 -31.60 -5.36
N VAL A 494 -13.94 -32.61 -6.04
CA VAL A 494 -15.32 -32.54 -6.57
C VAL A 494 -15.97 -33.91 -6.45
N GLN A 495 -16.46 -34.24 -5.25
CA GLN A 495 -17.62 -35.12 -5.08
C GLN A 495 -18.18 -34.95 -3.67
N GLY A 496 -19.31 -34.25 -3.58
CA GLY A 496 -20.08 -34.06 -2.37
C GLY A 496 -21.51 -33.67 -2.78
N ASN A 497 -22.41 -34.64 -2.68
CA ASN A 497 -23.79 -34.63 -3.18
C ASN A 497 -24.69 -33.58 -2.50
N LEU A 498 -25.64 -33.06 -3.28
CA LEU A 498 -26.91 -32.50 -2.79
C LEU A 498 -27.94 -33.64 -2.62
N PRO A 499 -28.87 -33.57 -1.64
CA PRO A 499 -29.93 -34.57 -1.48
C PRO A 499 -31.16 -34.17 -2.29
N MET A 500 -31.80 -35.10 -3.01
CA MET A 500 -33.24 -35.08 -3.33
C MET A 500 -33.65 -36.34 -4.11
N GLY A 501 -34.73 -36.97 -3.65
CA GLY A 501 -35.80 -37.47 -4.53
C GLY A 501 -35.85 -38.96 -4.83
N ASP A 502 -36.92 -39.59 -4.32
CA ASP A 502 -37.37 -40.96 -4.55
C ASP A 502 -37.46 -41.38 -6.04
N GLY A 503 -37.28 -42.68 -6.29
CA GLY A 503 -37.57 -43.33 -7.56
C GLY A 503 -37.05 -44.76 -7.59
N ASP A 504 -37.99 -45.70 -7.68
CA ASP A 504 -37.85 -47.15 -7.52
C ASP A 504 -36.85 -47.88 -8.45
N ASP A 505 -36.47 -49.05 -7.93
CA ASP A 505 -36.29 -50.34 -8.60
C ASP A 505 -34.93 -50.79 -9.18
N ASP A 506 -34.68 -52.08 -8.90
CA ASP A 506 -33.88 -53.07 -9.62
C ASP A 506 -32.35 -53.21 -9.37
N GLY A 507 -32.04 -53.91 -8.28
CA GLY A 507 -31.32 -55.20 -8.26
C GLY A 507 -30.02 -55.41 -9.06
N PHE A 508 -28.89 -55.63 -8.37
CA PHE A 508 -28.23 -56.95 -8.22
C PHE A 508 -26.87 -56.84 -7.48
N SER A 509 -26.55 -57.85 -6.67
CA SER A 509 -25.32 -58.03 -5.87
C SER A 509 -24.15 -58.68 -6.65
N LEU A 510 -22.90 -58.51 -6.16
CA LEU A 510 -21.75 -59.46 -6.09
C LEU A 510 -20.46 -58.63 -5.85
N ILE A 511 -19.81 -58.62 -4.67
CA ILE A 511 -18.90 -59.60 -4.01
C ILE A 511 -17.67 -60.01 -4.84
N GLY A 512 -16.48 -59.88 -4.21
CA GLY A 512 -15.21 -60.57 -4.51
C GLY A 512 -14.00 -59.62 -4.46
N GLU A 513 -13.29 -59.42 -3.33
CA GLU A 513 -12.24 -60.26 -2.70
C GLU A 513 -11.03 -60.58 -3.60
N THR A 514 -9.86 -60.00 -3.25
CA THR A 514 -8.57 -60.64 -2.89
C THR A 514 -7.67 -60.91 -4.12
N ASP A 515 -6.34 -60.80 -4.13
CA ASP A 515 -5.30 -61.20 -3.17
C ASP A 515 -3.98 -60.43 -3.35
N MET A 516 -3.16 -60.47 -2.29
CA MET A 516 -1.71 -60.18 -2.30
C MET A 516 -0.91 -61.29 -3.00
N ASP A 517 0.27 -60.99 -3.55
CA ASP A 517 1.53 -61.60 -3.07
C ASP A 517 2.79 -60.99 -3.73
N THR A 518 3.86 -60.99 -2.93
CA THR A 518 5.17 -60.35 -3.09
C THR A 518 6.23 -61.25 -3.80
N PRO A 519 7.56 -61.07 -3.62
CA PRO A 519 8.50 -60.39 -4.53
C PRO A 519 9.61 -61.31 -5.08
N GLY A 520 10.47 -60.81 -5.97
CA GLY A 520 11.66 -61.55 -6.45
C GLY A 520 12.77 -60.65 -6.99
N GLU A 521 13.96 -60.86 -6.45
CA GLU A 521 15.21 -60.08 -6.62
C GLU A 521 16.01 -60.39 -7.90
N ASN A 522 17.09 -59.59 -8.06
CA ASN A 522 18.32 -59.78 -8.86
C ASN A 522 18.19 -59.36 -10.35
N ASN A 523 19.12 -58.61 -10.95
CA ASN A 523 20.57 -58.72 -10.87
C ASN A 523 21.27 -57.53 -11.57
N ASP A 524 22.58 -57.44 -11.33
CA ASP A 524 23.62 -56.51 -11.76
C ASP A 524 23.69 -56.12 -13.25
N GLY A 525 24.33 -54.96 -13.52
CA GLY A 525 24.84 -54.64 -14.86
C GLY A 525 25.40 -53.23 -15.04
N VAL A 526 26.72 -53.12 -14.90
CA VAL A 526 27.56 -51.92 -15.02
C VAL A 526 27.64 -51.33 -16.44
N SER A 527 27.79 -50.00 -16.48
CA SER A 527 28.40 -49.06 -17.45
C SER A 527 28.93 -49.54 -18.82
N VAL A 528 28.78 -48.68 -19.85
CA VAL A 528 29.86 -47.86 -20.47
C VAL A 528 29.39 -47.24 -21.81
N THR A 529 29.50 -45.91 -21.87
CA THR A 529 29.68 -44.94 -22.99
C THR A 529 29.30 -45.27 -24.44
N ALA A 530 28.63 -44.30 -25.08
CA ALA A 530 29.20 -43.45 -26.13
C ALA A 530 28.53 -42.06 -26.10
#